data_AF-A0AAU3G9C4-F1
#
_entry.id   AF-A0AAU3G9C4-F1
#
_cell.length_a   1.000
_cell.length_b   1.000
_cell.length_c   1.000
_cell.angle_alpha   90.00
_cell.angle_beta   90.00
_cell.angle_gamma   90.00
#
_symmetry.space_group_name_H-M   'P 1'
#
loop_
_entity.id
_entity.type
_entity.pdbx_description
1 polymer ?
#
loop_
_entity_poly.entity_id
_entity_poly.type
_entity_poly.pdbx_seq_one_letter_code
_entity_poly.pdbx_strand_id
1 'polypeptide(L)'
;MSQDLLHPAKCRHQLHAGNGTGGKRFAALCEARLDLVEIAPDVGLSPLPQLALDPLLQVQQRISTALDLNQNSEHQREKYDYLKDMIFITSVLQQSWPEPRHLLQDSLLAELIDDHVERSRQELEDARRNNGRLHRTITMSLRGLPSDTAVTAGLMYLADQITEVEDADLSQIMNALTQSAFRQQPRRYRALRDSVSLSARMGRALMPQFHGFGAGGAKTPPAMRVAAGHTFGVQHVPQLLPKEQRDRFMADLIGVRGIHLRRAAAFKLIERAAGITWIQAAELLDTPRSVAGNALQVMRTWARDPANLQRFQAAVEEIATEIDHAPVRVDYAERRRVLRDWVLSDSDWTAIVAEARQDTSPVEPDWGPVKQMAATIFIWTHATQGDYRLAPQLRRIRENGGPTRRVFGYLRHLVVPRLPTHHVALRHHLRHYADLLVSRVDRQG
;
A
#
# COMPACT_ATOMS: atom_id res chain seq x y z
N MET A 1 -34.62 36.06 -27.94
CA MET A 1 -33.65 36.50 -26.91
C MET A 1 -32.28 36.16 -27.44
N SER A 2 -31.48 37.16 -27.81
CA SER A 2 -30.09 36.97 -28.26
C SER A 2 -29.32 36.20 -27.21
N GLN A 3 -28.66 35.12 -27.61
CA GLN A 3 -27.52 34.59 -26.86
C GLN A 3 -26.41 35.62 -27.04
N ASP A 4 -26.29 36.54 -26.09
CA ASP A 4 -25.12 37.43 -26.01
C ASP A 4 -23.87 36.55 -25.96
N LEU A 5 -23.05 36.66 -27.01
CA LEU A 5 -21.74 36.03 -27.12
C LEU A 5 -20.86 36.60 -26.00
N LEU A 6 -20.83 35.91 -24.87
CA LEU A 6 -19.97 36.22 -23.73
C LEU A 6 -18.50 36.26 -24.19
N HIS A 7 -17.84 37.40 -23.96
CA HIS A 7 -16.44 37.62 -24.29
C HIS A 7 -15.52 36.55 -23.64
N PRO A 8 -14.50 36.03 -24.33
CA PRO A 8 -13.64 34.94 -23.81
C PRO A 8 -12.97 35.28 -22.47
N ALA A 9 -12.59 36.55 -22.29
CA ALA A 9 -11.93 37.05 -21.07
C ALA A 9 -12.90 37.54 -19.97
N LYS A 10 -14.22 37.31 -20.09
CA LYS A 10 -15.15 37.63 -19.00
C LYS A 10 -15.09 36.56 -17.90
N CYS A 11 -14.95 37.00 -16.65
CA CYS A 11 -15.05 36.16 -15.46
C CYS A 11 -16.45 35.54 -15.37
N ARG A 12 -16.48 34.21 -15.31
CA ARG A 12 -17.73 33.41 -15.23
C ARG A 12 -18.03 32.94 -13.82
N HIS A 13 -17.37 33.53 -12.82
CA HIS A 13 -17.63 33.21 -11.43
C HIS A 13 -19.05 33.63 -11.05
N GLN A 14 -19.80 32.75 -10.37
CA GLN A 14 -21.14 33.04 -9.90
C GLN A 14 -21.08 33.73 -8.55
N LEU A 15 -21.57 34.96 -8.47
CA LEU A 15 -21.67 35.72 -7.23
C LEU A 15 -22.88 35.24 -6.43
N HIS A 16 -22.71 35.08 -5.12
CA HIS A 16 -23.81 34.72 -4.24
C HIS A 16 -24.89 35.80 -4.26
N ALA A 17 -26.12 35.42 -4.60
CA ALA A 17 -27.28 36.23 -4.31
C ALA A 17 -27.47 36.21 -2.79
N GLY A 18 -27.27 37.37 -2.13
CA GLY A 18 -27.52 37.52 -0.70
C GLY A 18 -28.93 37.05 -0.32
N ASN A 19 -29.11 36.67 0.95
CA ASN A 19 -30.33 36.16 1.56
C ASN A 19 -31.51 37.15 1.49
N GLY A 20 -32.00 37.42 0.29
CA GLY A 20 -33.23 38.14 0.00
C GLY A 20 -34.36 37.14 -0.14
N THR A 21 -35.36 37.27 0.71
CA THR A 21 -36.58 36.47 0.72
C THR A 21 -37.27 36.43 -0.65
N GLY A 22 -37.48 35.22 -1.17
CA GLY A 22 -38.50 34.95 -2.19
C GLY A 22 -38.10 35.25 -3.64
N GLY A 23 -37.50 34.27 -4.31
CA GLY A 23 -37.44 34.22 -5.78
C GLY A 23 -36.18 33.55 -6.28
N LYS A 24 -36.31 32.57 -7.19
CA LYS A 24 -35.20 31.98 -7.94
C LYS A 24 -34.56 33.06 -8.83
N ARG A 25 -33.73 33.94 -8.28
CA ARG A 25 -32.82 34.77 -9.07
C ARG A 25 -31.58 33.93 -9.36
N PHE A 26 -31.29 33.75 -10.64
CA PHE A 26 -30.04 33.15 -11.10
C PHE A 26 -28.88 33.94 -10.48
N ALA A 27 -27.87 33.24 -9.97
CA ALA A 27 -26.65 33.86 -9.44
C ALA A 27 -26.05 34.76 -10.53
N ALA A 28 -25.81 36.04 -10.20
CA ALA A 28 -25.20 36.97 -11.15
C ALA A 28 -23.77 36.50 -11.46
N LEU A 29 -23.36 36.56 -12.72
CA LEU A 29 -21.96 36.31 -13.07
C LEU A 29 -21.12 37.53 -12.71
N CYS A 30 -19.87 37.32 -12.32
CA CYS A 30 -18.93 38.38 -11.99
C CYS A 30 -18.70 39.34 -13.17
N GLU A 31 -18.70 38.80 -14.40
CA GLU A 31 -18.56 39.54 -15.66
C GLU A 31 -17.32 40.45 -15.79
N ALA A 32 -16.46 40.49 -14.78
CA ALA A 32 -15.21 41.24 -14.79
C ALA A 32 -14.34 40.82 -15.98
N ARG A 33 -13.76 41.79 -16.67
CA ARG A 33 -12.86 41.56 -17.82
C ARG A 33 -11.46 41.29 -17.30
N LEU A 34 -11.01 40.04 -17.41
CA LEU A 34 -9.69 39.59 -16.95
C LEU A 34 -8.53 40.22 -17.73
N ASP A 35 -8.81 40.78 -18.91
CA ASP A 35 -7.90 41.51 -19.78
C ASP A 35 -7.88 43.03 -19.52
N LEU A 36 -8.71 43.51 -18.59
CA LEU A 36 -8.74 44.92 -18.19
C LEU A 36 -8.24 45.05 -16.75
N VAL A 37 -7.27 45.94 -16.53
CA VAL A 37 -6.70 46.26 -15.21
C VAL A 37 -7.61 47.24 -14.45
N GLU A 38 -8.93 47.14 -14.63
CA GLU A 38 -9.89 47.94 -13.89
C GLU A 38 -10.24 47.19 -12.60
N ILE A 39 -9.97 47.86 -11.47
CA ILE A 39 -10.26 47.40 -10.12
C ILE A 39 -11.76 47.08 -10.06
N ALA A 40 -12.09 45.79 -9.95
CA ALA A 40 -13.47 45.34 -9.89
C ALA A 40 -14.19 46.05 -8.72
N PRO A 41 -15.45 46.48 -8.89
CA PRO A 41 -16.19 47.16 -7.84
C PRO A 41 -16.45 46.20 -6.67
N ASP A 42 -15.69 46.36 -5.58
CA ASP A 42 -15.88 45.80 -4.23
C ASP A 42 -16.85 44.60 -4.14
N VAL A 43 -16.50 43.51 -4.84
CA VAL A 43 -17.41 42.37 -5.05
C VAL A 43 -17.36 41.41 -3.85
N GLY A 44 -17.31 41.90 -2.61
CA GLY A 44 -17.26 41.05 -1.41
C GLY A 44 -16.22 39.92 -1.46
N LEU A 45 -15.18 40.07 -2.27
CA LEU A 45 -14.10 39.12 -2.46
C LEU A 45 -13.06 39.43 -1.40
N SER A 46 -12.79 38.47 -0.54
CA SER A 46 -11.73 38.59 0.46
C SER A 46 -10.40 38.90 -0.24
N PRO A 47 -9.71 40.01 0.09
CA PRO A 47 -8.47 40.36 -0.56
C PRO A 47 -7.43 39.25 -0.30
N LEU A 48 -6.87 38.69 -1.37
CA LEU A 48 -5.76 37.75 -1.27
C LEU A 48 -4.52 38.51 -0.75
N PRO A 49 -3.80 37.98 0.26
CA PRO A 49 -2.57 38.58 0.72
C PRO A 49 -1.52 38.50 -0.39
N GLN A 50 -0.81 39.60 -0.64
CA GLN A 50 0.22 39.69 -1.69
C GLN A 50 1.34 38.63 -1.50
N LEU A 51 1.61 38.22 -0.25
CA LEU A 51 2.59 37.18 0.09
C LEU A 51 2.21 35.77 -0.41
N ALA A 52 0.93 35.50 -0.68
CA ALA A 52 0.48 34.21 -1.17
C ALA A 52 0.35 34.15 -2.70
N LEU A 53 0.54 35.26 -3.42
CA LEU A 53 0.18 35.33 -4.83
C LEU A 53 1.08 34.46 -5.72
N ASP A 54 2.39 34.50 -5.52
CA ASP A 54 3.33 33.73 -6.37
C ASP A 54 3.14 32.21 -6.25
N PRO A 55 3.04 31.61 -5.05
CA PRO A 55 2.74 30.18 -4.92
C PRO A 55 1.38 29.80 -5.52
N LEU A 56 0.35 30.64 -5.35
CA LEU A 56 -0.98 30.39 -5.93
C LEU A 56 -0.96 30.43 -7.46
N LEU A 57 -0.19 31.35 -8.06
CA LEU A 57 0.01 31.42 -9.51
C LEU A 57 0.75 30.18 -10.04
N GLN A 58 1.72 29.65 -9.31
CA GLN A 58 2.40 28.41 -9.69
C GLN A 58 1.43 27.22 -9.72
N VAL A 59 0.57 27.08 -8.71
CA VAL A 59 -0.48 26.05 -8.70
C VAL A 59 -1.43 26.23 -9.88
N GLN A 60 -1.85 27.46 -10.17
CA GLN A 60 -2.72 27.75 -11.32
C GLN A 60 -2.07 27.36 -12.65
N GLN A 61 -0.78 27.63 -12.82
CA GLN A 61 -0.02 27.24 -14.01
C GLN A 61 0.08 25.72 -14.13
N ARG A 62 0.34 25.00 -13.03
CA ARG A 62 0.36 23.53 -13.00
C ARG A 62 -0.98 22.94 -13.40
N ILE A 63 -2.09 23.44 -12.83
CA ILE A 63 -3.44 23.00 -13.18
C ILE A 63 -3.74 23.28 -14.65
N SER A 64 -3.38 24.46 -15.15
CA SER A 64 -3.59 24.83 -16.57
C SER A 64 -2.80 23.91 -17.51
N THR A 65 -1.57 23.56 -17.14
CA THR A 65 -0.72 22.62 -17.88
C THR A 65 -1.28 21.19 -17.85
N ALA A 66 -1.89 20.79 -16.73
CA ALA A 66 -2.54 19.49 -16.59
C ALA A 66 -3.86 19.41 -17.40
N LEU A 67 -4.59 20.52 -17.52
CA LEU A 67 -5.82 20.63 -18.32
C LEU A 67 -5.55 20.71 -19.84
N ASP A 68 -4.33 21.09 -20.25
CA ASP A 68 -3.91 21.00 -21.66
C ASP A 68 -3.63 19.54 -22.04
N LEU A 69 -4.69 18.86 -22.46
CA LEU A 69 -4.70 17.45 -22.85
C LEU A 69 -4.17 17.21 -24.27
N ASN A 70 -3.57 18.19 -24.97
CA ASN A 70 -3.11 18.04 -26.35
C ASN A 70 -1.79 17.26 -26.54
N GLN A 71 -1.26 16.60 -25.50
CA GLN A 71 0.04 15.91 -25.52
C GLN A 71 -0.10 14.36 -25.60
N ASN A 72 1.02 13.64 -25.76
CA ASN A 72 1.06 12.17 -25.89
C ASN A 72 0.26 11.40 -24.80
N SER A 73 -0.25 10.22 -25.15
CA SER A 73 -1.17 9.41 -24.34
C SER A 73 -0.69 9.06 -22.93
N GLU A 74 0.62 8.90 -22.73
CA GLU A 74 1.19 8.56 -21.43
C GLU A 74 1.20 9.77 -20.48
N HIS A 75 1.63 10.94 -20.97
CA HIS A 75 1.61 12.20 -20.21
C HIS A 75 0.17 12.66 -19.93
N GLN A 76 -0.78 12.34 -20.81
CA GLN A 76 -2.21 12.58 -20.56
C GLN A 76 -2.72 11.81 -19.33
N ARG A 77 -2.29 10.56 -19.14
CA ARG A 77 -2.72 9.76 -17.99
C ARG A 77 -2.19 10.35 -16.68
N GLU A 78 -0.92 10.73 -16.64
CA GLU A 78 -0.31 11.36 -15.45
C GLU A 78 -0.99 12.68 -15.08
N LYS A 79 -1.24 13.56 -16.06
CA LYS A 79 -1.98 14.81 -15.86
C LYS A 79 -3.39 14.57 -15.32
N TYR A 80 -4.08 13.56 -15.85
CA TYR A 80 -5.43 13.20 -15.41
C TYR A 80 -5.45 12.65 -13.99
N ASP A 81 -4.46 11.83 -13.64
CA ASP A 81 -4.28 11.27 -12.30
C ASP A 81 -3.94 12.35 -11.27
N TYR A 82 -3.08 13.32 -11.63
CA TYR A 82 -2.81 14.51 -10.80
C TYR A 82 -4.11 15.29 -10.49
N LEU A 83 -4.94 15.58 -11.50
CA LEU A 83 -6.19 16.31 -11.31
C LEU A 83 -7.18 15.56 -10.39
N LYS A 84 -7.27 14.24 -10.52
CA LYS A 84 -8.11 13.41 -9.64
C LYS A 84 -7.66 13.43 -8.20
N ASP A 85 -6.35 13.28 -7.99
CA ASP A 85 -5.75 13.31 -6.65
C ASP A 85 -5.97 14.68 -6.01
N MET A 86 -5.76 15.77 -6.76
CA MET A 86 -6.05 17.14 -6.34
C MET A 86 -7.50 17.33 -5.89
N ILE A 87 -8.48 16.87 -6.68
CA ILE A 87 -9.91 16.94 -6.34
C ILE A 87 -10.19 16.16 -5.05
N PHE A 88 -9.62 14.96 -4.93
CA PHE A 88 -9.80 14.11 -3.77
C PHE A 88 -9.21 14.74 -2.50
N ILE A 89 -7.94 15.17 -2.54
CA ILE A 89 -7.25 15.78 -1.39
C ILE A 89 -7.99 17.04 -0.96
N THR A 90 -8.35 17.92 -1.90
CA THR A 90 -9.09 19.16 -1.60
C THR A 90 -10.40 18.85 -0.86
N SER A 91 -11.13 17.83 -1.32
CA SER A 91 -12.37 17.39 -0.69
C SER A 91 -12.16 16.77 0.70
N VAL A 92 -11.03 16.10 0.93
CA VAL A 92 -10.66 15.53 2.23
C VAL A 92 -10.19 16.63 3.19
N LEU A 93 -9.43 17.62 2.73
CA LEU A 93 -8.98 18.77 3.52
C LEU A 93 -10.16 19.52 4.13
N GLN A 94 -11.20 19.81 3.33
CA GLN A 94 -12.44 20.42 3.82
C GLN A 94 -13.13 19.60 4.92
N GLN A 95 -13.11 18.27 4.82
CA GLN A 95 -13.79 17.37 5.77
C GLN A 95 -12.96 17.11 7.03
N SER A 96 -11.64 17.29 6.95
CA SER A 96 -10.67 17.00 8.02
C SER A 96 -10.23 18.23 8.79
N TRP A 97 -10.52 19.44 8.29
CA TRP A 97 -10.25 20.72 8.95
C TRP A 97 -10.79 20.75 10.39
N PRO A 98 -10.10 21.35 11.39
CA PRO A 98 -8.85 22.12 11.31
C PRO A 98 -7.58 21.28 11.45
N GLU A 99 -7.64 19.94 11.43
CA GLU A 99 -6.45 19.07 11.61
C GLU A 99 -5.25 19.47 10.72
N PRO A 100 -5.41 19.67 9.39
CA PRO A 100 -4.30 20.10 8.51
C PRO A 100 -3.90 21.57 8.63
N ARG A 101 -4.49 22.38 9.52
CA ARG A 101 -4.20 23.83 9.59
C ARG A 101 -2.70 24.13 9.70
N HIS A 102 -1.98 23.31 10.46
CA HIS A 102 -0.53 23.43 10.66
C HIS A 102 0.31 23.21 9.39
N LEU A 103 -0.25 22.59 8.34
CA LEU A 103 0.43 22.40 7.06
C LEU A 103 0.41 23.68 6.20
N LEU A 104 -0.48 24.63 6.52
CA LEU A 104 -0.56 25.91 5.83
C LEU A 104 0.25 26.96 6.60
N GLN A 105 1.30 27.48 5.96
CA GLN A 105 2.20 28.46 6.59
C GLN A 105 1.59 29.88 6.64
N ASP A 106 0.68 30.20 5.71
CA ASP A 106 0.02 31.50 5.64
C ASP A 106 -1.16 31.58 6.63
N SER A 107 -1.02 32.43 7.65
CA SER A 107 -2.03 32.59 8.70
C SER A 107 -3.35 33.15 8.19
N LEU A 108 -3.33 34.02 7.18
CA LEU A 108 -4.52 34.70 6.67
C LEU A 108 -5.34 33.78 5.77
N LEU A 109 -4.70 33.01 4.89
CA LEU A 109 -5.39 31.95 4.15
C LEU A 109 -5.96 30.89 5.11
N ALA A 110 -5.25 30.58 6.19
CA ALA A 110 -5.73 29.65 7.19
C ALA A 110 -6.99 30.20 7.90
N GLU A 111 -7.02 31.47 8.28
CA GLU A 111 -8.20 32.13 8.86
C GLU A 111 -9.41 32.12 7.90
N LEU A 112 -9.20 32.40 6.62
CA LEU A 112 -10.28 32.34 5.61
C LEU A 112 -10.88 30.93 5.49
N ILE A 113 -10.04 29.89 5.57
CA ILE A 113 -10.51 28.50 5.56
C ILE A 113 -11.24 28.14 6.87
N ASP A 114 -10.75 28.59 8.03
CA ASP A 114 -11.45 28.42 9.31
C ASP A 114 -12.88 28.99 9.23
N ASP A 115 -13.00 30.24 8.81
CA ASP A 115 -14.28 30.95 8.70
C ASP A 115 -15.23 30.26 7.70
N HIS A 116 -14.68 29.74 6.59
CA HIS A 116 -15.48 29.01 5.61
C HIS A 116 -15.99 27.67 6.14
N VAL A 117 -15.12 26.89 6.79
CA VAL A 117 -15.48 25.58 7.34
C VAL A 117 -16.49 25.75 8.47
N GLU A 118 -16.31 26.75 9.33
CA GLU A 118 -17.22 27.04 10.42
C GLU A 118 -18.60 27.45 9.92
N ARG A 119 -18.68 28.37 8.95
CA ARG A 119 -19.95 28.71 8.26
C ARG A 119 -20.61 27.48 7.64
N SER A 120 -19.83 26.65 6.94
CA SER A 120 -20.34 25.43 6.31
C SER A 120 -20.88 24.40 7.31
N ARG A 121 -20.28 24.32 8.51
CA ARG A 121 -20.78 23.47 9.60
C ARG A 121 -22.09 24.01 10.16
N GLN A 122 -22.18 25.32 10.41
CA GLN A 122 -23.39 25.96 10.91
C GLN A 122 -24.57 25.78 9.93
N GLU A 123 -24.33 26.01 8.63
CA GLU A 123 -25.34 25.77 7.59
C GLU A 123 -25.83 24.32 7.56
N LEU A 124 -24.91 23.35 7.77
CA LEU A 124 -25.26 21.94 7.83
C LEU A 124 -26.09 21.58 9.07
N GLU A 125 -25.78 22.19 10.22
CA GLU A 125 -26.53 22.02 11.46
C GLU A 125 -27.94 22.63 11.36
N ASP A 126 -28.05 23.82 10.81
CA ASP A 126 -29.33 24.49 10.58
C ASP A 126 -30.20 23.72 9.58
N ALA A 127 -29.59 23.18 8.52
CA ALA A 127 -30.27 22.31 7.56
C ALA A 127 -30.75 20.99 8.16
N ARG A 128 -30.05 20.45 9.17
CA ARG A 128 -30.49 19.27 9.92
C ARG A 128 -31.69 19.58 10.81
N ARG A 129 -31.74 20.77 11.40
CA ARG A 129 -32.85 21.24 12.25
C ARG A 129 -34.12 21.53 11.43
N ASN A 130 -33.98 22.05 10.22
CA ASN A 130 -35.10 22.56 9.39
C ASN A 130 -35.68 21.56 8.36
N ASN A 131 -35.82 20.27 8.70
CA ASN A 131 -36.44 19.22 7.87
C ASN A 131 -35.70 18.84 6.56
N GLY A 132 -34.79 17.86 6.67
CA GLY A 132 -34.46 16.74 5.74
C GLY A 132 -34.28 16.92 4.22
N ARG A 133 -35.12 17.70 3.52
CA ARG A 133 -35.06 17.87 2.05
C ARG A 133 -33.95 18.83 1.60
N LEU A 134 -33.70 19.90 2.37
CA LEU A 134 -32.53 20.78 2.17
C LEU A 134 -31.21 20.06 2.44
N HIS A 135 -31.24 19.02 3.30
CA HIS A 135 -30.05 18.26 3.63
C HIS A 135 -29.43 17.58 2.40
N ARG A 136 -30.24 17.05 1.46
CA ARG A 136 -29.70 16.37 0.27
C ARG A 136 -29.03 17.37 -0.70
N THR A 137 -29.61 18.55 -0.89
CA THR A 137 -29.07 19.61 -1.77
C THR A 137 -27.80 20.22 -1.18
N ILE A 138 -27.76 20.49 0.13
CA ILE A 138 -26.57 21.01 0.82
C ILE A 138 -25.47 19.95 0.88
N THR A 139 -25.81 18.68 1.13
CA THR A 139 -24.82 17.58 1.10
C THR A 139 -24.25 17.34 -0.30
N MET A 140 -24.99 17.69 -1.36
CA MET A 140 -24.50 17.71 -2.75
C MET A 140 -23.67 18.97 -3.05
N SER A 141 -24.08 20.14 -2.55
CA SER A 141 -23.36 21.42 -2.69
C SER A 141 -21.97 21.36 -2.05
N LEU A 142 -21.86 20.64 -0.93
CA LEU A 142 -20.59 20.38 -0.25
C LEU A 142 -19.74 19.27 -0.91
N ARG A 143 -20.13 18.74 -2.08
CA ARG A 143 -19.19 18.01 -2.97
C ARG A 143 -18.42 18.96 -3.88
N GLY A 144 -18.90 20.20 -4.04
CA GLY A 144 -18.23 21.23 -4.81
C GLY A 144 -17.09 21.87 -4.02
N LEU A 145 -16.15 22.46 -4.74
CA LEU A 145 -15.18 23.40 -4.17
C LEU A 145 -15.92 24.58 -3.52
N PRO A 146 -15.29 25.28 -2.57
CA PRO A 146 -15.87 26.49 -2.00
C PRO A 146 -16.22 27.47 -3.12
N SER A 147 -17.27 28.24 -2.92
CA SER A 147 -17.60 29.35 -3.84
C SER A 147 -16.63 30.52 -3.64
N ASP A 148 -16.02 30.66 -2.47
CA ASP A 148 -15.00 31.66 -2.23
C ASP A 148 -13.69 31.28 -2.97
N THR A 149 -13.21 32.20 -3.81
CA THR A 149 -12.01 32.00 -4.63
C THR A 149 -10.74 31.91 -3.79
N ALA A 150 -10.62 32.69 -2.70
CA ALA A 150 -9.46 32.68 -1.83
C ALA A 150 -9.38 31.38 -1.03
N VAL A 151 -10.52 30.90 -0.53
CA VAL A 151 -10.61 29.61 0.18
C VAL A 151 -10.29 28.45 -0.78
N THR A 152 -10.83 28.50 -2.00
CA THR A 152 -10.55 27.50 -3.03
C THR A 152 -9.06 27.46 -3.36
N ALA A 153 -8.46 28.63 -3.56
CA ALA A 153 -7.03 28.76 -3.85
C ALA A 153 -6.18 28.21 -2.71
N GLY A 154 -6.48 28.54 -1.45
CA GLY A 154 -5.77 28.01 -0.29
C GLY A 154 -5.87 26.49 -0.14
N LEU A 155 -7.05 25.91 -0.34
CA LEU A 155 -7.22 24.46 -0.28
C LEU A 155 -6.54 23.73 -1.44
N MET A 156 -6.59 24.28 -2.66
CA MET A 156 -5.89 23.72 -3.81
C MET A 156 -4.38 23.82 -3.64
N TYR A 157 -3.87 24.92 -3.10
CA TYR A 157 -2.45 25.07 -2.80
C TYR A 157 -1.96 24.01 -1.81
N LEU A 158 -2.72 23.78 -0.74
CA LEU A 158 -2.39 22.75 0.22
C LEU A 158 -2.50 21.33 -0.39
N ALA A 159 -3.48 21.11 -1.26
CA ALA A 159 -3.60 19.85 -1.98
C ALA A 159 -2.40 19.61 -2.91
N ASP A 160 -1.94 20.65 -3.62
CA ASP A 160 -0.80 20.59 -4.54
C ASP A 160 0.48 20.23 -3.77
N GLN A 161 0.73 20.91 -2.64
CA GLN A 161 1.82 20.58 -1.72
C GLN A 161 1.79 19.10 -1.31
N ILE A 162 0.63 18.56 -0.93
CA ILE A 162 0.48 17.15 -0.54
C ILE A 162 0.78 16.20 -1.70
N THR A 163 0.43 16.55 -2.95
CA THR A 163 0.75 15.70 -4.11
C THR A 163 2.25 15.59 -4.40
N GLU A 164 3.04 16.55 -3.94
CA GLU A 164 4.50 16.57 -4.14
C GLU A 164 5.27 15.84 -3.03
N VAL A 165 4.67 15.62 -1.87
CA VAL A 165 5.30 14.93 -0.71
C VAL A 165 5.68 13.49 -1.03
N GLU A 166 6.87 13.03 -0.61
CA GLU A 166 7.34 11.65 -0.80
C GLU A 166 6.34 10.58 -0.29
N ASP A 167 6.34 9.39 -0.92
CA ASP A 167 5.35 8.33 -0.65
C ASP A 167 5.24 7.90 0.83
N ALA A 168 6.35 7.96 1.56
CA ALA A 168 6.40 7.64 2.99
C ALA A 168 5.57 8.64 3.82
N ASP A 169 5.81 9.92 3.61
CA ASP A 169 5.12 11.01 4.32
C ASP A 169 3.69 11.20 3.81
N LEU A 170 3.45 11.00 2.51
CA LEU A 170 2.12 11.05 1.90
C LEU A 170 1.16 10.06 2.58
N SER A 171 1.62 8.84 2.84
CA SER A 171 0.82 7.83 3.54
C SER A 171 0.45 8.28 4.95
N GLN A 172 1.37 8.89 5.69
CA GLN A 172 1.13 9.39 7.04
C GLN A 172 0.11 10.54 7.03
N ILE A 173 0.33 11.53 6.17
CA ILE A 173 -0.56 12.70 6.01
C ILE A 173 -1.96 12.22 5.64
N MET A 174 -2.09 11.41 4.58
CA MET A 174 -3.40 10.96 4.11
C MET A 174 -4.13 10.09 5.13
N ASN A 175 -3.43 9.25 5.90
CA ASN A 175 -4.05 8.49 6.99
C ASN A 175 -4.63 9.42 8.07
N ALA A 176 -3.89 10.44 8.51
CA ALA A 176 -4.36 11.40 9.50
C ALA A 176 -5.59 12.18 8.98
N LEU A 177 -5.51 12.69 7.75
CA LEU A 177 -6.59 13.46 7.13
C LEU A 177 -7.85 12.62 6.91
N THR A 178 -7.71 11.42 6.36
CA THR A 178 -8.86 10.54 6.12
C THR A 178 -9.48 10.00 7.40
N GLN A 179 -8.69 9.75 8.44
CA GLN A 179 -9.21 9.39 9.75
C GLN A 179 -9.97 10.55 10.39
N SER A 180 -9.46 11.79 10.29
CA SER A 180 -10.18 12.99 10.73
C SER A 180 -11.48 13.18 9.94
N ALA A 181 -11.42 13.15 8.60
CA ALA A 181 -12.59 13.28 7.73
C ALA A 181 -13.65 12.20 8.00
N PHE A 182 -13.23 10.96 8.23
CA PHE A 182 -14.14 9.87 8.58
C PHE A 182 -14.79 10.06 9.95
N ARG A 183 -14.03 10.51 10.97
CA ARG A 183 -14.55 10.81 12.31
C ARG A 183 -15.60 11.91 12.28
N GLN A 184 -15.31 12.99 11.55
CA GLN A 184 -16.20 14.14 11.46
C GLN A 184 -17.43 13.87 10.57
N GLN A 185 -17.22 13.24 9.40
CA GLN A 185 -18.24 13.15 8.34
C GLN A 185 -18.25 11.77 7.62
N PRO A 186 -18.57 10.67 8.31
CA PRO A 186 -18.35 9.30 7.80
C PRO A 186 -19.11 8.97 6.52
N ARG A 187 -20.33 9.51 6.33
CA ARG A 187 -21.13 9.28 5.12
C ARG A 187 -20.56 10.01 3.90
N ARG A 188 -20.06 11.24 4.08
CA ARG A 188 -19.48 12.06 3.01
C ARG A 188 -18.13 11.51 2.57
N TYR A 189 -17.28 11.14 3.53
CA TYR A 189 -16.00 10.50 3.22
C TYR A 189 -16.20 9.20 2.42
N ARG A 190 -17.12 8.32 2.84
CA ARG A 190 -17.41 7.07 2.09
C ARG A 190 -17.89 7.36 0.67
N ALA A 191 -18.84 8.29 0.51
CA ALA A 191 -19.35 8.64 -0.81
C ALA A 191 -18.25 9.22 -1.73
N LEU A 192 -17.37 10.09 -1.20
CA LEU A 192 -16.21 10.62 -1.92
C LEU A 192 -15.28 9.49 -2.34
N ARG A 193 -14.85 8.68 -1.37
CA ARG A 193 -13.96 7.54 -1.54
C ARG A 193 -14.46 6.54 -2.59
N ASP A 194 -15.76 6.28 -2.62
CA ASP A 194 -16.37 5.34 -3.55
C ASP A 194 -16.63 5.96 -4.94
N SER A 195 -16.55 7.29 -5.07
CA SER A 195 -16.86 8.02 -6.33
C SER A 195 -15.64 8.42 -7.15
N VAL A 196 -14.45 8.48 -6.55
CA VAL A 196 -13.23 8.94 -7.22
C VAL A 196 -12.34 7.75 -7.56
N SER A 197 -11.96 7.63 -8.84
CA SER A 197 -10.82 6.80 -9.23
C SER A 197 -9.54 7.60 -8.93
N LEU A 198 -8.65 7.03 -8.14
CA LEU A 198 -7.43 7.69 -7.65
C LEU A 198 -6.23 7.21 -8.46
N SER A 199 -5.15 7.99 -8.47
CA SER A 199 -3.88 7.51 -9.02
C SER A 199 -3.39 6.27 -8.25
N ALA A 200 -2.47 5.52 -8.85
CA ALA A 200 -1.82 4.39 -8.19
C ALA A 200 -1.17 4.80 -6.86
N ARG A 201 -0.49 5.96 -6.88
CA ARG A 201 0.23 6.52 -5.73
C ARG A 201 -0.74 6.88 -4.61
N MET A 202 -1.80 7.64 -4.93
CA MET A 202 -2.81 8.05 -3.96
C MET A 202 -3.62 6.86 -3.43
N GLY A 203 -3.95 5.90 -4.31
CA GLY A 203 -4.58 4.64 -3.91
C GLY A 203 -3.78 3.91 -2.84
N ARG A 204 -2.45 3.80 -3.01
CA ARG A 204 -1.53 3.19 -2.02
C ARG A 204 -1.46 3.98 -0.72
N ALA A 205 -1.40 5.31 -0.78
CA ALA A 205 -1.38 6.17 0.40
C ALA A 205 -2.68 6.04 1.24
N LEU A 206 -3.80 5.81 0.57
CA LEU A 206 -5.15 5.70 1.17
C LEU A 206 -5.59 4.29 1.52
N MET A 207 -4.88 3.26 1.03
CA MET A 207 -5.11 1.91 1.50
C MET A 207 -5.03 1.96 3.02
N PRO A 208 -6.08 1.53 3.76
CA PRO A 208 -5.99 1.48 5.21
C PRO A 208 -4.79 0.59 5.51
N GLN A 209 -3.69 1.20 5.95
CA GLN A 209 -2.49 0.48 6.27
C GLN A 209 -2.76 -0.15 7.62
N PHE A 210 -3.28 -1.37 7.62
CA PHE A 210 -3.34 -2.14 8.83
C PHE A 210 -1.93 -2.63 9.12
N HIS A 211 -1.19 -1.84 9.88
CA HIS A 211 0.14 -2.21 10.38
C HIS A 211 1.11 -2.54 9.24
N GLY A 212 1.06 -1.73 8.18
CA GLY A 212 1.93 -1.85 7.01
C GLY A 212 1.46 -2.74 5.89
N PHE A 213 0.36 -3.46 6.08
CA PHE A 213 -0.31 -4.24 5.04
C PHE A 213 -1.55 -3.49 4.59
N GLY A 214 -1.80 -3.48 3.30
CA GLY A 214 -3.08 -3.07 2.77
C GLY A 214 -4.16 -3.91 3.42
N ALA A 215 -5.08 -3.28 4.15
CA ALA A 215 -6.21 -3.97 4.77
C ALA A 215 -7.13 -4.52 3.66
N GLY A 216 -6.73 -5.62 3.07
CA GLY A 216 -7.45 -6.33 2.03
C GLY A 216 -8.61 -7.12 2.61
N GLY A 217 -9.51 -6.46 3.33
CA GLY A 217 -10.83 -7.00 3.62
C GLY A 217 -11.77 -6.75 2.46
N ALA A 218 -12.92 -7.45 2.45
CA ALA A 218 -14.01 -7.25 1.49
C ALA A 218 -14.55 -5.79 1.42
N LYS A 219 -14.11 -4.90 2.31
CA LYS A 219 -14.55 -3.50 2.44
C LYS A 219 -13.63 -2.47 1.76
N THR A 220 -12.46 -2.87 1.26
CA THR A 220 -11.52 -1.97 0.57
C THR A 220 -11.81 -1.98 -0.93
N PRO A 221 -12.14 -0.83 -1.56
CA PRO A 221 -12.45 -0.78 -2.99
C PRO A 221 -11.33 -1.36 -3.85
N PRO A 222 -11.63 -2.11 -4.93
CA PRO A 222 -10.61 -2.59 -5.87
C PRO A 222 -9.76 -1.46 -6.49
N ALA A 223 -10.33 -0.27 -6.66
CA ALA A 223 -9.60 0.90 -7.19
C ALA A 223 -8.43 1.37 -6.31
N MET A 224 -8.41 0.99 -5.02
CA MET A 224 -7.29 1.31 -4.11
C MET A 224 -6.23 0.21 -4.07
N ARG A 225 -6.46 -0.90 -4.78
CA ARG A 225 -5.61 -2.09 -4.78
C ARG A 225 -4.69 -2.04 -5.99
N VAL A 226 -3.69 -1.16 -5.94
CA VAL A 226 -2.80 -0.92 -7.08
C VAL A 226 -1.43 -1.49 -6.79
N ALA A 227 -0.93 -2.31 -7.73
CA ALA A 227 0.44 -2.81 -7.70
C ALA A 227 1.44 -1.64 -7.71
N ALA A 228 2.59 -1.83 -7.08
CA ALA A 228 3.64 -0.83 -6.97
C ALA A 228 4.46 -0.64 -8.27
N GLY A 229 4.11 -1.35 -9.36
CA GLY A 229 4.79 -1.22 -10.65
C GLY A 229 6.12 -1.97 -10.73
N HIS A 230 6.40 -2.88 -9.78
CA HIS A 230 7.55 -3.76 -9.84
C HIS A 230 7.52 -4.64 -11.09
N THR A 231 8.70 -4.95 -11.62
CA THR A 231 8.89 -5.82 -12.78
C THR A 231 8.78 -7.30 -12.42
N PHE A 232 9.00 -7.66 -11.15
CA PHE A 232 8.78 -9.02 -10.68
C PHE A 232 7.29 -9.32 -10.47
N GLY A 233 6.84 -10.46 -10.99
CA GLY A 233 5.54 -11.04 -10.68
C GLY A 233 5.53 -11.85 -9.37
N VAL A 234 4.34 -12.23 -8.91
CA VAL A 234 4.09 -13.00 -7.66
C VAL A 234 4.83 -14.34 -7.62
N GLN A 235 5.13 -14.93 -8.78
CA GLN A 235 5.85 -16.19 -8.90
C GLN A 235 7.30 -16.09 -8.40
N HIS A 236 7.88 -14.88 -8.42
CA HIS A 236 9.23 -14.62 -7.91
C HIS A 236 9.29 -14.37 -6.41
N VAL A 237 8.14 -14.43 -5.72
CA VAL A 237 8.10 -14.30 -4.26
C VAL A 237 8.13 -15.69 -3.61
N PRO A 238 9.10 -15.96 -2.72
CA PRO A 238 9.19 -17.22 -2.00
C PRO A 238 8.05 -17.35 -0.96
N GLN A 239 7.66 -18.59 -0.62
CA GLN A 239 6.66 -18.84 0.44
C GLN A 239 7.14 -18.31 1.80
N LEU A 240 8.44 -18.37 2.06
CA LEU A 240 9.08 -17.79 3.23
C LEU A 240 10.34 -17.06 2.79
N LEU A 241 10.42 -15.75 3.04
CA LEU A 241 11.58 -14.92 2.66
C LEU A 241 12.91 -15.62 3.01
N PRO A 242 13.90 -15.74 2.13
CA PRO A 242 15.22 -16.31 2.42
C PRO A 242 15.83 -15.78 3.72
N LYS A 243 16.55 -16.65 4.43
CA LYS A 243 17.12 -16.29 5.73
C LYS A 243 18.17 -15.18 5.56
N GLU A 244 18.95 -15.27 4.49
CA GLU A 244 20.03 -14.36 4.12
C GLU A 244 19.50 -12.95 3.86
N GLN A 245 18.37 -12.84 3.14
CA GLN A 245 17.68 -11.55 2.94
C GLN A 245 17.16 -10.98 4.26
N ARG A 246 16.54 -11.82 5.12
CA ARG A 246 16.12 -11.37 6.46
C ARG A 246 17.31 -10.88 7.28
N ASP A 247 18.41 -11.64 7.29
CA ASP A 247 19.59 -11.33 8.11
C ASP A 247 20.32 -10.08 7.61
N ARG A 248 20.14 -9.69 6.34
CA ARG A 248 20.72 -8.49 5.76
C ARG A 248 19.83 -7.26 5.93
N PHE A 249 18.55 -7.36 5.58
CA PHE A 249 17.63 -6.20 5.52
C PHE A 249 16.81 -5.99 6.79
N MET A 250 16.72 -7.00 7.67
CA MET A 250 15.81 -6.99 8.82
C MET A 250 16.52 -7.39 10.12
N ALA A 251 17.84 -7.26 10.19
CA ALA A 251 18.63 -7.64 11.36
C ALA A 251 18.32 -6.77 12.59
N ASP A 252 18.04 -5.49 12.35
CA ASP A 252 17.76 -4.46 13.36
C ASP A 252 16.30 -4.48 13.86
N LEU A 253 15.43 -5.28 13.23
CA LEU A 253 14.02 -5.44 13.61
C LEU A 253 13.88 -6.38 14.82
N ILE A 254 14.22 -5.86 15.99
CA ILE A 254 14.20 -6.58 17.27
C ILE A 254 12.77 -6.59 17.86
N GLY A 255 12.49 -7.55 18.75
CA GLY A 255 11.20 -7.64 19.46
C GLY A 255 10.13 -8.50 18.76
N VAL A 256 10.46 -9.05 17.59
CA VAL A 256 9.62 -10.00 16.87
C VAL A 256 10.45 -11.20 16.41
N ARG A 257 9.87 -12.41 16.44
CA ARG A 257 10.60 -13.60 15.97
C ARG A 257 10.75 -13.52 14.45
N GLY A 258 11.95 -13.78 13.94
CA GLY A 258 12.26 -13.71 12.51
C GLY A 258 11.36 -14.54 11.58
N ILE A 259 10.70 -15.59 12.06
CA ILE A 259 9.72 -16.33 11.24
C ILE A 259 8.50 -15.47 10.87
N HIS A 260 8.05 -14.59 11.77
CA HIS A 260 6.91 -13.72 11.50
C HIS A 260 7.31 -12.62 10.52
N LEU A 261 8.50 -12.02 10.68
CA LEU A 261 9.08 -11.08 9.72
C LEU A 261 9.16 -11.69 8.32
N ARG A 262 9.73 -12.88 8.18
CA ARG A 262 9.89 -13.55 6.88
C ARG A 262 8.57 -13.84 6.19
N ARG A 263 7.55 -14.30 6.93
CA ARG A 263 6.20 -14.55 6.37
C ARG A 263 5.52 -13.24 5.97
N ALA A 264 5.59 -12.25 6.85
CA ALA A 264 4.99 -10.94 6.62
C ALA A 264 5.63 -10.26 5.40
N ALA A 265 6.95 -10.30 5.28
CA ALA A 265 7.67 -9.77 4.13
C ALA A 265 7.22 -10.44 2.82
N ALA A 266 7.11 -11.78 2.78
CA ALA A 266 6.60 -12.48 1.61
C ALA A 266 5.18 -12.04 1.22
N PHE A 267 4.27 -11.89 2.19
CA PHE A 267 2.94 -11.37 1.90
C PHE A 267 2.97 -9.93 1.39
N LYS A 268 3.83 -9.08 1.96
CA LYS A 268 3.92 -7.66 1.57
C LYS A 268 4.51 -7.50 0.16
N LEU A 269 5.47 -8.34 -0.21
CA LEU A 269 6.03 -8.38 -1.55
C LEU A 269 4.96 -8.76 -2.60
N ILE A 270 4.12 -9.75 -2.31
CA ILE A 270 3.00 -10.11 -3.20
C ILE A 270 1.95 -9.01 -3.27
N GLU A 271 1.62 -8.39 -2.14
CA GLU A 271 0.71 -7.25 -2.10
C GLU A 271 1.25 -6.10 -2.97
N ARG A 272 2.56 -5.80 -2.91
CA ARG A 272 3.20 -4.80 -3.76
C ARG A 272 3.23 -5.21 -5.23
N ALA A 273 3.52 -6.47 -5.55
CA ALA A 273 3.60 -6.95 -6.93
C ALA A 273 2.23 -7.00 -7.64
N ALA A 274 1.15 -7.33 -6.92
CA ALA A 274 -0.15 -7.63 -7.54
C ALA A 274 -1.33 -6.82 -6.99
N GLY A 275 -1.13 -5.98 -5.97
CA GLY A 275 -2.21 -5.23 -5.32
C GLY A 275 -3.22 -6.10 -4.56
N ILE A 276 -2.93 -7.38 -4.33
CA ILE A 276 -3.91 -8.33 -3.78
C ILE A 276 -3.97 -8.33 -2.25
N THR A 277 -5.03 -8.92 -1.71
CA THR A 277 -5.20 -9.06 -0.26
C THR A 277 -4.23 -10.10 0.32
N TRP A 278 -3.90 -10.00 1.62
CA TRP A 278 -3.09 -11.02 2.29
C TRP A 278 -3.71 -12.43 2.25
N ILE A 279 -5.05 -12.53 2.17
CA ILE A 279 -5.75 -13.81 2.05
C ILE A 279 -5.44 -14.46 0.70
N GLN A 280 -5.52 -13.68 -0.37
CA GLN A 280 -5.16 -14.14 -1.71
C GLN A 280 -3.65 -14.42 -1.80
N ALA A 281 -2.81 -13.59 -1.18
CA ALA A 281 -1.37 -13.85 -1.09
C ALA A 281 -1.06 -15.16 -0.36
N ALA A 282 -1.79 -15.46 0.72
CA ALA A 282 -1.66 -16.73 1.43
C ALA A 282 -2.07 -17.93 0.55
N GLU A 283 -3.10 -17.79 -0.27
CA GLU A 283 -3.50 -18.82 -1.25
C GLU A 283 -2.42 -19.04 -2.32
N LEU A 284 -1.86 -17.97 -2.91
CA LEU A 284 -0.77 -18.07 -3.89
C LEU A 284 0.52 -18.68 -3.31
N LEU A 285 0.76 -18.48 -2.03
CA LEU A 285 1.90 -19.07 -1.32
C LEU A 285 1.61 -20.44 -0.71
N ASP A 286 0.46 -21.07 -1.00
CA ASP A 286 0.03 -22.33 -0.39
C ASP A 286 0.13 -22.32 1.16
N THR A 287 -0.13 -21.16 1.78
CA THR A 287 -0.03 -20.95 3.22
C THR A 287 -1.42 -20.97 3.86
N PRO A 288 -1.67 -21.85 4.86
CA PRO A 288 -2.96 -21.89 5.53
C PRO A 288 -3.34 -20.53 6.15
N ARG A 289 -4.60 -20.11 5.98
CA ARG A 289 -5.10 -18.81 6.48
C ARG A 289 -4.84 -18.61 7.98
N SER A 290 -4.89 -19.66 8.79
CA SER A 290 -4.58 -19.60 10.23
C SER A 290 -3.11 -19.25 10.50
N VAL A 291 -2.20 -19.78 9.69
CA VAL A 291 -0.75 -19.53 9.79
C VAL A 291 -0.41 -18.11 9.34
N ALA A 292 -1.00 -17.67 8.22
CA ALA A 292 -0.89 -16.31 7.74
C ALA A 292 -1.48 -15.31 8.75
N GLY A 293 -2.71 -15.55 9.22
CA GLY A 293 -3.38 -14.72 10.22
C GLY A 293 -2.62 -14.60 11.52
N ASN A 294 -2.02 -15.69 12.03
CA ASN A 294 -1.16 -15.63 13.22
C ASN A 294 0.07 -14.75 13.00
N ALA A 295 0.75 -14.89 11.84
CA ALA A 295 1.93 -14.07 11.54
C ALA A 295 1.58 -12.58 11.44
N LEU A 296 0.50 -12.25 10.74
CA LEU A 296 0.03 -10.87 10.62
C LEU A 296 -0.46 -10.30 11.95
N GLN A 297 -1.08 -11.11 12.81
CA GLN A 297 -1.49 -10.66 14.15
C GLN A 297 -0.29 -10.34 15.05
N VAL A 298 0.78 -11.14 14.99
CA VAL A 298 2.03 -10.84 15.71
C VAL A 298 2.68 -9.56 15.17
N MET A 299 2.78 -9.44 13.85
CA MET A 299 3.29 -8.23 13.22
C MET A 299 2.46 -7.01 13.57
N ARG A 300 1.14 -7.14 13.60
CA ARG A 300 0.22 -6.07 14.02
C ARG A 300 0.51 -5.57 15.43
N THR A 301 0.83 -6.45 16.37
CA THR A 301 1.16 -6.02 17.74
C THR A 301 2.51 -5.31 17.77
N TRP A 302 3.49 -5.81 17.03
CA TRP A 302 4.85 -5.26 16.99
C TRP A 302 4.93 -3.92 16.25
N ALA A 303 4.20 -3.78 15.14
CA ALA A 303 4.11 -2.58 14.30
C ALA A 303 3.09 -1.55 14.81
N ARG A 304 2.62 -1.68 16.06
CA ARG A 304 1.90 -0.59 16.75
C ARG A 304 2.79 0.62 16.97
N ASP A 305 4.09 0.39 17.09
CA ASP A 305 5.11 1.43 17.06
C ASP A 305 5.32 1.86 15.59
N PRO A 306 5.04 3.13 15.24
CA PRO A 306 5.22 3.64 13.88
C PRO A 306 6.65 3.49 13.35
N ALA A 307 7.67 3.59 14.22
CA ALA A 307 9.06 3.45 13.81
C ALA A 307 9.39 2.01 13.40
N ASN A 308 8.79 1.02 14.05
CA ASN A 308 8.93 -0.40 13.66
C ASN A 308 8.27 -0.66 12.30
N LEU A 309 7.09 -0.09 12.10
CA LEU A 309 6.37 -0.21 10.85
C LEU A 309 7.16 0.39 9.68
N GLN A 310 7.63 1.62 9.82
CA GLN A 310 8.40 2.31 8.79
C GLN A 310 9.66 1.52 8.40
N ARG A 311 10.43 1.06 9.39
CA ARG A 311 11.64 0.24 9.14
C ARG A 311 11.32 -1.07 8.44
N PHE A 312 10.23 -1.75 8.81
CA PHE A 312 9.80 -2.96 8.12
C PHE A 312 9.41 -2.68 6.66
N GLN A 313 8.69 -1.59 6.39
CA GLN A 313 8.29 -1.22 5.03
C GLN A 313 9.49 -0.86 4.15
N ALA A 314 10.45 -0.11 4.70
CA ALA A 314 11.70 0.21 4.03
C ALA A 314 12.50 -1.06 3.68
N ALA A 315 12.66 -1.98 4.64
CA ALA A 315 13.34 -3.26 4.41
C ALA A 315 12.65 -4.11 3.32
N VAL A 316 11.31 -4.12 3.27
CA VAL A 316 10.58 -4.81 2.21
C VAL A 316 10.79 -4.14 0.85
N GLU A 317 10.88 -2.81 0.80
CA GLU A 317 11.13 -2.08 -0.44
C GLU A 317 12.54 -2.34 -0.99
N GLU A 318 13.55 -2.40 -0.12
CA GLU A 318 14.90 -2.77 -0.50
C GLU A 318 14.96 -4.20 -1.07
N ILE A 319 14.22 -5.15 -0.45
CA ILE A 319 14.10 -6.51 -0.98
C ILE A 319 13.38 -6.52 -2.33
N ALA A 320 12.31 -5.74 -2.49
CA ALA A 320 11.57 -5.64 -3.75
C ALA A 320 12.49 -5.11 -4.87
N THR A 321 13.28 -4.08 -4.56
CA THR A 321 14.29 -3.50 -5.45
C THR A 321 15.35 -4.55 -5.82
N GLU A 322 15.84 -5.34 -4.87
CA GLU A 322 16.79 -6.43 -5.15
C GLU A 322 16.21 -7.47 -6.12
N ILE A 323 14.95 -7.86 -5.94
CA ILE A 323 14.29 -8.83 -6.84
C ILE A 323 14.09 -8.22 -8.24
N ASP A 324 13.73 -6.94 -8.33
CA ASP A 324 13.59 -6.23 -9.60
C ASP A 324 14.91 -6.16 -10.37
N HIS A 325 16.02 -5.89 -9.70
CA HIS A 325 17.34 -5.75 -10.34
C HIS A 325 18.09 -7.07 -10.51
N ALA A 326 17.53 -8.20 -10.06
CA ALA A 326 18.16 -9.50 -10.23
C ALA A 326 18.26 -9.86 -11.73
N PRO A 327 19.47 -10.22 -12.23
CA PRO A 327 19.67 -10.52 -13.66
C PRO A 327 18.88 -11.76 -14.09
N VAL A 328 18.67 -12.70 -13.17
CA VAL A 328 17.80 -13.86 -13.32
C VAL A 328 16.91 -13.94 -12.09
N ARG A 329 15.60 -13.86 -12.29
CA ARG A 329 14.62 -13.98 -11.21
C ARG A 329 14.24 -15.44 -11.03
N VAL A 330 14.23 -15.90 -9.79
CA VAL A 330 13.86 -17.27 -9.46
C VAL A 330 12.34 -17.42 -9.51
N ASP A 331 11.83 -18.40 -10.27
CA ASP A 331 10.41 -18.77 -10.21
C ASP A 331 10.16 -19.75 -9.04
N TYR A 332 9.85 -19.19 -7.87
CA TYR A 332 9.54 -19.98 -6.69
C TYR A 332 8.20 -20.71 -6.79
N ALA A 333 7.25 -20.20 -7.59
CA ALA A 333 5.97 -20.89 -7.80
C ALA A 333 6.19 -22.18 -8.59
N GLU A 334 7.01 -22.14 -9.64
CA GLU A 334 7.37 -23.29 -10.44
C GLU A 334 8.17 -24.31 -9.64
N ARG A 335 9.16 -23.88 -8.85
CA ARG A 335 9.87 -24.78 -7.93
C ARG A 335 8.91 -25.48 -6.96
N ARG A 336 7.93 -24.78 -6.38
CA ARG A 336 6.91 -25.39 -5.50
C ARG A 336 6.01 -26.36 -6.27
N ARG A 337 5.66 -26.05 -7.51
CA ARG A 337 4.82 -26.89 -8.38
C ARG A 337 5.54 -28.20 -8.72
N VAL A 338 6.76 -28.14 -9.23
CA VAL A 338 7.58 -29.29 -9.63
C VAL A 338 7.92 -30.16 -8.42
N LEU A 339 8.27 -29.55 -7.29
CA LEU A 339 8.69 -30.28 -6.08
C LEU A 339 7.53 -30.68 -5.16
N ARG A 340 6.27 -30.51 -5.59
CA ARG A 340 5.07 -30.83 -4.79
C ARG A 340 5.03 -32.30 -4.38
N ASP A 341 5.35 -33.18 -5.33
CA ASP A 341 5.34 -34.63 -5.18
C ASP A 341 6.73 -35.25 -5.02
N TRP A 342 7.77 -34.44 -5.13
CA TRP A 342 9.15 -34.89 -5.07
C TRP A 342 9.49 -35.49 -3.69
N VAL A 343 10.21 -36.60 -3.71
CA VAL A 343 10.76 -37.26 -2.52
C VAL A 343 12.20 -37.70 -2.78
N LEU A 344 13.04 -37.72 -1.75
CA LEU A 344 14.42 -38.18 -1.89
C LEU A 344 14.43 -39.71 -2.08
N SER A 345 14.96 -40.16 -3.22
CA SER A 345 15.07 -41.58 -3.55
C SER A 345 16.00 -42.32 -2.58
N ASP A 346 15.82 -43.63 -2.43
CA ASP A 346 16.67 -44.45 -1.56
C ASP A 346 18.12 -44.50 -2.06
N SER A 347 18.31 -44.49 -3.39
CA SER A 347 19.64 -44.43 -4.01
C SER A 347 20.36 -43.12 -3.69
N ASP A 348 19.67 -41.98 -3.84
CA ASP A 348 20.25 -40.67 -3.53
C ASP A 348 20.51 -40.52 -2.03
N TRP A 349 19.60 -41.01 -1.19
CA TRP A 349 19.79 -41.01 0.25
C TRP A 349 21.03 -41.82 0.67
N THR A 350 21.20 -43.00 0.09
CA THR A 350 22.35 -43.87 0.37
C THR A 350 23.67 -43.20 -0.05
N ALA A 351 23.69 -42.55 -1.22
CA ALA A 351 24.86 -41.81 -1.69
C ALA A 351 25.22 -40.63 -0.75
N ILE A 352 24.23 -39.80 -0.40
CA ILE A 352 24.42 -38.65 0.52
C ILE A 352 24.91 -39.11 1.89
N VAL A 353 24.37 -40.22 2.41
CA VAL A 353 24.80 -40.79 3.69
C VAL A 353 26.22 -41.34 3.62
N ALA A 354 26.60 -41.99 2.51
CA ALA A 354 27.96 -42.49 2.31
C ALA A 354 28.99 -41.35 2.31
N GLU A 355 28.69 -40.24 1.64
CA GLU A 355 29.51 -39.02 1.67
C GLU A 355 29.58 -38.41 3.06
N ALA A 356 28.43 -38.23 3.73
CA ALA A 356 28.40 -37.67 5.08
C ALA A 356 29.15 -38.54 6.11
N ARG A 357 29.22 -39.85 5.91
CA ARG A 357 30.00 -40.76 6.78
C ARG A 357 31.50 -40.50 6.69
N GLN A 358 32.03 -40.15 5.52
CA GLN A 358 33.45 -39.83 5.35
C GLN A 358 33.87 -38.61 6.17
N ASP A 359 32.94 -37.68 6.39
CA ASP A 359 33.17 -36.42 7.09
C ASP A 359 32.85 -36.47 8.59
N THR A 360 32.55 -37.66 9.15
CA THR A 360 32.05 -37.77 10.54
C THR A 360 32.83 -38.74 11.42
N SER A 361 32.74 -38.49 12.74
CA SER A 361 33.38 -39.27 13.82
C SER A 361 33.02 -40.77 13.76
N PRO A 362 33.87 -41.69 14.26
CA PRO A 362 33.68 -43.15 14.17
C PRO A 362 32.42 -43.75 14.82
N VAL A 363 31.59 -42.95 15.49
CA VAL A 363 30.32 -43.43 16.04
C VAL A 363 29.26 -43.33 14.95
N GLU A 364 28.87 -44.49 14.41
CA GLU A 364 27.94 -44.58 13.28
C GLU A 364 26.52 -44.11 13.69
N PRO A 365 26.02 -43.00 13.14
CA PRO A 365 24.66 -42.54 13.43
C PRO A 365 23.64 -43.42 12.68
N ASP A 366 22.52 -43.76 13.32
CA ASP A 366 21.40 -44.41 12.63
C ASP A 366 20.80 -43.48 11.58
N TRP A 367 21.04 -43.72 10.29
CA TRP A 367 20.51 -42.94 9.15
C TRP A 367 19.21 -43.51 8.56
N GLY A 368 18.38 -44.17 9.37
CA GLY A 368 17.16 -44.84 8.92
C GLY A 368 16.05 -43.95 8.31
N PRO A 369 14.91 -44.56 7.94
CA PRO A 369 13.87 -43.95 7.11
C PRO A 369 13.31 -42.62 7.63
N VAL A 370 13.23 -42.44 8.95
CA VAL A 370 12.75 -41.19 9.57
C VAL A 370 13.67 -40.00 9.24
N LYS A 371 14.98 -40.23 9.15
CA LYS A 371 15.96 -39.19 8.79
C LYS A 371 15.92 -38.88 7.29
N GLN A 372 15.66 -39.87 6.44
CA GLN A 372 15.41 -39.63 5.00
C GLN A 372 14.14 -38.79 4.78
N MET A 373 13.06 -39.04 5.53
CA MET A 373 11.86 -38.19 5.50
C MET A 373 12.17 -36.75 5.91
N ALA A 374 12.97 -36.56 6.98
CA ALA A 374 13.42 -35.24 7.40
C ALA A 374 14.33 -34.57 6.35
N ALA A 375 15.25 -35.32 5.75
CA ALA A 375 16.12 -34.86 4.67
C ALA A 375 15.33 -34.40 3.45
N THR A 376 14.29 -35.17 3.05
CA THR A 376 13.37 -34.80 1.97
C THR A 376 12.72 -33.44 2.24
N ILE A 377 12.14 -33.25 3.44
CA ILE A 377 11.51 -31.99 3.82
C ILE A 377 12.55 -30.85 3.88
N PHE A 378 13.76 -31.12 4.36
CA PHE A 378 14.84 -30.14 4.41
C PHE A 378 15.26 -29.68 3.00
N ILE A 379 15.47 -30.61 2.07
CA ILE A 379 15.80 -30.32 0.67
C ILE A 379 14.69 -29.50 0.02
N TRP A 380 13.42 -29.92 0.17
CA TRP A 380 12.26 -29.18 -0.34
C TRP A 380 12.22 -27.75 0.21
N THR A 381 12.46 -27.58 1.51
CA THR A 381 12.46 -26.27 2.18
C THR A 381 13.54 -25.36 1.61
N HIS A 382 14.75 -25.89 1.41
CA HIS A 382 15.87 -25.12 0.85
C HIS A 382 15.64 -24.78 -0.62
N ALA A 383 15.15 -25.73 -1.41
CA ALA A 383 14.92 -25.56 -2.83
C ALA A 383 13.82 -24.52 -3.14
N THR A 384 12.72 -24.57 -2.39
CA THR A 384 11.54 -23.71 -2.62
C THR A 384 11.54 -22.43 -1.79
N GLN A 385 12.49 -22.28 -0.87
CA GLN A 385 12.44 -21.28 0.21
C GLN A 385 11.08 -21.32 0.94
N GLY A 386 10.60 -22.54 1.18
CA GLY A 386 9.34 -22.82 1.85
C GLY A 386 9.45 -22.78 3.37
N ASP A 387 8.30 -22.79 4.04
CA ASP A 387 8.26 -23.10 5.46
C ASP A 387 8.22 -24.62 5.64
N TYR A 388 9.25 -25.19 6.25
CA TYR A 388 9.35 -26.63 6.50
C TYR A 388 8.14 -27.22 7.24
N ARG A 389 7.38 -26.40 7.98
CA ARG A 389 6.14 -26.81 8.67
C ARG A 389 4.96 -26.98 7.73
N LEU A 390 5.05 -26.39 6.54
CA LEU A 390 4.05 -26.40 5.47
C LEU A 390 4.46 -27.31 4.30
N ALA A 391 5.61 -27.99 4.40
CA ALA A 391 6.08 -28.91 3.37
C ALA A 391 5.00 -29.98 3.06
N PRO A 392 4.68 -30.22 1.77
CA PRO A 392 3.67 -31.21 1.36
C PRO A 392 3.91 -32.61 1.96
N GLN A 393 5.17 -33.01 2.04
CA GLN A 393 5.60 -34.31 2.55
C GLN A 393 5.30 -34.43 4.06
N LEU A 394 5.49 -33.36 4.83
CA LEU A 394 5.14 -33.37 6.26
C LEU A 394 3.63 -33.50 6.48
N ARG A 395 2.83 -32.88 5.61
CA ARG A 395 1.38 -33.00 5.62
C ARG A 395 0.95 -34.45 5.32
N ARG A 396 1.52 -35.08 4.29
CA ARG A 396 1.24 -36.50 3.96
C ARG A 396 1.61 -37.45 5.09
N ILE A 397 2.79 -37.27 5.70
CA ILE A 397 3.21 -38.08 6.85
C ILE A 397 2.18 -37.96 7.98
N ARG A 398 1.62 -36.77 8.22
CA ARG A 398 0.59 -36.56 9.24
C ARG A 398 -0.74 -37.22 8.88
N GLU A 399 -1.19 -37.04 7.64
CA GLU A 399 -2.46 -37.61 7.14
C GLU A 399 -2.44 -39.15 7.16
N ASN A 400 -1.27 -39.75 6.91
CA ASN A 400 -1.08 -41.21 6.92
C ASN A 400 -0.75 -41.78 8.31
N GLY A 401 -0.85 -41.00 9.40
CA GLY A 401 -0.53 -41.47 10.76
C GLY A 401 0.96 -41.78 11.01
N GLY A 402 1.87 -41.26 10.17
CA GLY A 402 3.29 -41.50 10.24
C GLY A 402 4.01 -40.74 11.39
N PRO A 403 5.35 -40.94 11.54
CA PRO A 403 6.12 -40.54 12.72
C PRO A 403 6.46 -39.03 12.76
N THR A 404 5.45 -38.16 12.63
CA THR A 404 5.59 -36.69 12.52
C THR A 404 6.45 -36.08 13.63
N ARG A 405 6.29 -36.53 14.90
CA ARG A 405 7.07 -36.01 16.04
C ARG A 405 8.56 -36.31 15.90
N ARG A 406 8.94 -37.50 15.45
CA ARG A 406 10.34 -37.89 15.24
C ARG A 406 10.95 -37.14 14.06
N VAL A 407 10.23 -37.09 12.94
CA VAL A 407 10.63 -36.31 11.75
C VAL A 407 10.88 -34.84 12.11
N PHE A 408 9.97 -34.23 12.87
CA PHE A 408 10.10 -32.83 13.30
C PHE A 408 11.29 -32.61 14.25
N GLY A 409 11.56 -33.57 15.14
CA GLY A 409 12.75 -33.56 16.00
C GLY A 409 14.03 -33.47 15.16
N TYR A 410 14.17 -34.37 14.18
CA TYR A 410 15.32 -34.37 13.28
C TYR A 410 15.41 -33.12 12.40
N LEU A 411 14.29 -32.65 11.85
CA LEU A 411 14.23 -31.41 11.07
C LEU A 411 14.74 -30.21 11.87
N ARG A 412 14.40 -30.12 13.16
CA ARG A 412 14.89 -29.04 14.02
C ARG A 412 16.42 -29.06 14.11
N HIS A 413 17.04 -30.23 14.09
CA HIS A 413 18.50 -30.38 14.10
C HIS A 413 19.14 -29.96 12.76
N LEU A 414 18.48 -30.22 11.64
CA LEU A 414 18.97 -29.79 10.32
C LEU A 414 18.80 -28.27 10.09
N VAL A 415 17.74 -27.68 10.63
CA VAL A 415 17.43 -26.25 10.45
C VAL A 415 18.22 -25.35 11.41
N VAL A 416 18.40 -25.76 12.67
CA VAL A 416 19.06 -24.95 13.71
C VAL A 416 20.52 -25.39 13.90
N PRO A 417 21.52 -24.50 13.72
CA PRO A 417 22.95 -24.85 13.65
C PRO A 417 23.62 -25.21 14.98
N ARG A 418 22.90 -25.26 16.11
CA ARG A 418 23.49 -25.72 17.38
C ARG A 418 23.20 -27.20 17.46
N LEU A 419 24.17 -28.10 17.23
CA LEU A 419 24.22 -29.54 17.63
C LEU A 419 25.39 -30.32 16.94
N PRO A 420 25.66 -31.61 17.28
CA PRO A 420 26.91 -32.35 17.01
C PRO A 420 27.41 -32.40 15.56
N THR A 421 28.73 -32.58 15.39
CA THR A 421 29.47 -32.61 14.12
C THR A 421 28.82 -33.45 13.02
N HIS A 422 28.21 -34.60 13.34
CA HIS A 422 27.63 -35.47 12.32
C HIS A 422 26.35 -34.93 11.65
N HIS A 423 25.57 -34.10 12.34
CA HIS A 423 24.44 -33.41 11.72
C HIS A 423 24.89 -32.23 10.84
N VAL A 424 26.07 -31.67 11.11
CA VAL A 424 26.66 -30.59 10.31
C VAL A 424 27.10 -31.11 8.94
N ALA A 425 27.83 -32.25 8.92
CA ALA A 425 28.25 -32.89 7.68
C ALA A 425 27.07 -33.29 6.80
N LEU A 426 26.08 -34.01 7.37
CA LEU A 426 24.89 -34.36 6.60
C LEU A 426 24.16 -33.12 6.05
N ARG A 427 24.02 -32.06 6.86
CA ARG A 427 23.38 -30.82 6.42
C ARG A 427 24.10 -30.18 5.24
N HIS A 428 25.43 -30.21 5.24
CA HIS A 428 26.24 -29.69 4.14
C HIS A 428 25.92 -30.43 2.83
N HIS A 429 25.97 -31.77 2.85
CA HIS A 429 25.65 -32.60 1.69
C HIS A 429 24.20 -32.45 1.22
N LEU A 430 23.25 -32.36 2.16
CA LEU A 430 21.85 -32.11 1.80
C LEU A 430 21.63 -30.75 1.14
N ARG A 431 22.38 -29.71 1.54
CA ARG A 431 22.32 -28.38 0.88
C ARG A 431 22.90 -28.45 -0.51
N HIS A 432 24.06 -29.09 -0.67
CA HIS A 432 24.68 -29.27 -1.97
C HIS A 432 23.74 -30.01 -2.93
N TYR A 433 23.12 -31.11 -2.48
CA TYR A 433 22.12 -31.82 -3.27
C TYR A 433 20.92 -30.92 -3.63
N ALA A 434 20.43 -30.12 -2.68
CA ALA A 434 19.32 -29.20 -2.94
C ALA A 434 19.69 -28.12 -3.98
N ASP A 435 20.91 -27.61 -3.96
CA ASP A 435 21.39 -26.62 -4.94
C ASP A 435 21.50 -27.24 -6.35
N LEU A 436 21.95 -28.50 -6.45
CA LEU A 436 21.96 -29.27 -7.70
C LEU A 436 20.55 -29.58 -8.22
N LEU A 437 19.61 -29.86 -7.32
CA LEU A 437 18.20 -30.09 -7.65
C LEU A 437 17.56 -28.81 -8.21
N VAL A 438 17.75 -27.70 -7.51
CA VAL A 438 17.27 -26.38 -7.94
C VAL A 438 17.82 -26.00 -9.32
N SER A 439 19.14 -26.16 -9.52
CA SER A 439 19.77 -25.86 -10.80
C SER A 439 19.24 -26.71 -11.96
N ARG A 440 18.68 -27.89 -11.67
CA ARG A 440 18.02 -28.74 -12.67
C ARG A 440 16.60 -28.26 -12.95
N VAL A 441 15.84 -27.93 -11.91
CA VAL A 441 14.47 -27.41 -12.04
C VAL A 441 14.46 -26.09 -12.81
N ASP A 442 15.33 -25.15 -12.46
CA ASP A 442 15.40 -23.83 -13.11
C ASP A 442 15.90 -23.86 -14.56
N ARG A 443 16.48 -24.98 -15.02
CA ARG A 443 16.88 -25.19 -16.42
C ARG A 443 15.77 -25.82 -17.27
N GLN A 444 14.75 -26.40 -16.65
CA GLN A 444 13.68 -27.14 -17.31
C GLN A 444 12.39 -26.32 -17.46
N GLY A 445 12.19 -25.31 -16.60
CA GLY A 445 11.18 -24.27 -16.77
C GLY A 445 11.77 -23.09 -17.53
#